data_AF-A0A8T4K275-F1
#
_entry.id   AF-A0A8T4K275-F1
#
_cell.length_a   1.000
_cell.length_b   1.000
_cell.length_c   1.000
_cell.angle_alpha   90.00
_cell.angle_beta   90.00
_cell.angle_gamma   90.00
#
_symmetry.space_group_name_H-M   'P 1'
#
loop_
_entity.id
_entity.type
_entity.pdbx_description
1 polymer ?
#
loop_
_entity_poly.entity_id
_entity_poly.type
_entity_poly.pdbx_seq_one_letter_code
_entity_poly.pdbx_strand_id
1 'polypeptide(L)'
;MEKARKREYRRAYYRKNRVRLCRQKLYEYFPRAIREIGMRKGEDVFLLYEKFPFEVYGEPFIRRRLWKMGIAQHRLEYQECYDAASDAYLYSIARCAFCGYGHVEFYIRKMIRIAVIWGLVLFNDGRNLCMENGLAQVELDGLERRDRW
;
A
#
# COMPACT_ATOMS: atom_id res chain seq x y z
N MET A 1 21.17 24.60 3.41
CA MET A 1 21.86 23.32 3.13
C MET A 1 21.42 22.14 4.00
N GLU A 2 21.22 22.30 5.32
CA GLU A 2 20.91 21.17 6.23
C GLU A 2 19.59 20.42 5.93
N LYS A 3 18.52 21.14 5.54
CA LYS A 3 17.23 20.52 5.14
C LYS A 3 17.36 19.60 3.91
N ALA A 4 18.23 19.95 2.96
CA ALA A 4 18.49 19.13 1.78
C ALA A 4 19.23 17.84 2.14
N ARG A 5 20.28 17.95 2.97
CA ARG A 5 21.03 16.80 3.50
C ARG A 5 20.15 15.83 4.27
N LYS A 6 19.25 16.33 5.13
CA LYS A 6 18.26 15.49 5.85
C LYS A 6 17.30 14.77 4.90
N ARG A 7 16.84 15.43 3.84
CA ARG A 7 15.97 14.80 2.82
C ARG A 7 16.69 13.70 2.06
N GLU A 8 17.93 13.96 1.65
CA GLU A 8 18.76 12.99 0.94
C GLU A 8 19.03 11.75 1.80
N TYR A 9 19.42 11.95 3.06
CA TYR A 9 19.58 10.87 4.02
C TYR A 9 18.31 10.00 4.15
N ARG A 10 17.13 10.64 4.33
CA ARG A 10 15.85 9.90 4.42
C ARG A 10 15.54 9.11 3.16
N ARG A 11 15.85 9.66 1.97
CA ARG A 11 15.67 8.96 0.69
C ARG A 11 16.61 7.76 0.57
N ALA A 12 17.88 7.93 0.93
CA ALA A 12 18.86 6.84 0.94
C ALA A 12 18.45 5.74 1.92
N TYR A 13 18.04 6.11 3.14
CA TYR A 13 17.54 5.18 4.14
C TYR A 13 16.31 4.42 3.66
N TYR A 14 15.32 5.12 3.09
CA TYR A 14 14.13 4.47 2.53
C TYR A 14 14.50 3.51 1.41
N ARG A 15 15.35 3.90 0.44
CA ARG A 15 15.76 3.00 -0.64
C ARG A 15 16.37 1.70 -0.11
N LYS A 16 17.25 1.78 0.89
CA LYS A 16 17.90 0.62 1.52
C LYS A 16 16.95 -0.25 2.35
N ASN A 17 15.88 0.33 2.91
CA ASN A 17 15.03 -0.35 3.90
C ASN A 17 13.56 -0.50 3.44
N ARG A 18 13.25 -0.18 2.18
CA ARG A 18 11.86 -0.02 1.70
C ARG A 18 11.00 -1.25 1.96
N VAL A 19 11.50 -2.46 1.69
CA VAL A 19 10.75 -3.70 1.89
C VAL A 19 10.37 -3.85 3.36
N ARG A 20 11.36 -3.84 4.26
CA ARG A 20 11.13 -3.94 5.71
C ARG A 20 10.15 -2.87 6.20
N LEU A 21 10.32 -1.63 5.77
CA LEU A 21 9.45 -0.51 6.18
C LEU A 21 8.02 -0.68 5.66
N CYS A 22 7.84 -1.07 4.40
CA CYS A 22 6.52 -1.30 3.81
C CYS A 22 5.82 -2.47 4.51
N ARG A 23 6.54 -3.57 4.76
CA ARG A 23 6.05 -4.75 5.48
C ARG A 23 5.56 -4.40 6.88
N GLN A 24 6.38 -3.70 7.66
CA GLN A 24 6.01 -3.21 8.99
C GLN A 24 4.80 -2.29 8.95
N LYS A 25 4.67 -1.45 7.92
CA LYS A 25 3.53 -0.54 7.81
C LYS A 25 2.22 -1.27 7.50
N LEU A 26 2.23 -2.16 6.51
CA LEU A 26 1.03 -2.85 6.06
C LEU A 26 0.60 -3.95 7.03
N TYR A 27 1.51 -4.79 7.51
CA TYR A 27 1.11 -5.99 8.26
C TYR A 27 1.16 -5.86 9.78
N GLU A 28 1.85 -4.85 10.31
CA GLU A 28 1.92 -4.64 11.77
C GLU A 28 1.17 -3.36 12.15
N TYR A 29 1.58 -2.23 11.58
CA TYR A 29 1.12 -0.92 12.03
C TYR A 29 -0.34 -0.64 11.66
N PHE A 30 -0.75 -0.88 10.41
CA PHE A 30 -2.14 -0.68 9.98
C PHE A 30 -3.12 -1.56 10.78
N PRO A 31 -2.97 -2.89 10.84
CA PRO A 31 -3.87 -3.74 11.61
C PRO A 31 -3.93 -3.35 13.08
N ARG A 32 -2.79 -3.06 13.72
CA ARG A 32 -2.76 -2.63 15.11
C ARG A 32 -3.53 -1.32 15.31
N ALA A 33 -3.27 -0.31 14.47
CA ALA A 33 -3.95 0.98 14.57
C ALA A 33 -5.45 0.87 14.33
N ILE A 34 -5.90 0.09 13.34
CA ILE A 34 -7.31 -0.16 13.06
C ILE A 34 -7.99 -0.78 14.29
N ARG A 35 -7.40 -1.84 14.86
CA ARG A 35 -7.95 -2.50 16.05
C ARG A 35 -8.01 -1.58 17.26
N GLU A 36 -6.90 -0.94 17.61
CA GLU A 36 -6.81 -0.07 18.80
C GLU A 36 -7.76 1.13 18.72
N ILE A 37 -7.88 1.73 17.53
CA ILE A 37 -8.80 2.85 17.32
C ILE A 37 -10.26 2.35 17.33
N GLY A 38 -10.55 1.22 16.68
CA GLY A 38 -11.89 0.62 16.69
C GLY A 38 -12.39 0.35 18.11
N MET A 39 -11.52 -0.13 19.00
CA MET A 39 -11.86 -0.33 20.42
C MET A 39 -12.17 0.97 21.18
N ARG A 40 -11.55 2.09 20.79
CA ARG A 40 -11.67 3.38 21.51
C ARG A 40 -12.73 4.32 20.92
N LYS A 41 -12.97 4.19 19.62
CA LYS A 41 -13.71 5.15 18.77
C LYS A 41 -14.64 4.44 17.78
N GLY A 42 -15.14 3.26 18.15
CA GLY A 42 -15.92 2.39 17.26
C GLY A 42 -17.13 3.07 16.62
N GLU A 43 -17.90 3.84 17.39
CA GLU A 43 -19.06 4.60 16.88
C GLU A 43 -18.64 5.65 15.84
N ASP A 44 -17.61 6.45 16.13
CA ASP A 44 -17.09 7.45 15.19
C ASP A 44 -16.54 6.80 13.89
N VAL A 45 -15.91 5.63 14.03
CA VAL A 45 -15.43 4.83 12.89
C VAL A 45 -16.61 4.33 12.05
N PHE A 46 -17.66 3.83 12.68
CA PHE A 46 -18.87 3.34 12.01
C PHE A 46 -19.57 4.46 11.24
N LEU A 47 -19.79 5.61 11.86
CA LEU A 47 -20.37 6.79 11.21
C LEU A 47 -19.56 7.24 9.98
N LEU A 48 -18.23 7.14 10.05
CA LEU A 48 -17.39 7.45 8.91
C LEU A 48 -17.46 6.39 7.80
N TYR A 49 -17.64 5.10 8.13
CA TYR A 49 -17.90 4.09 7.10
C TYR A 49 -19.21 4.34 6.36
N GLU A 50 -20.28 4.72 7.08
CA GLU A 50 -21.56 5.06 6.44
C GLU A 50 -21.45 6.29 5.54
N LYS A 51 -20.71 7.31 5.98
CA LYS A 51 -20.53 8.55 5.21
C LYS A 51 -19.57 8.39 4.03
N PHE A 52 -18.56 7.53 4.17
CA PHE A 52 -17.51 7.32 3.17
C PHE A 52 -17.37 5.85 2.81
N PRO A 53 -18.41 5.21 2.23
CA PRO A 53 -18.41 3.78 1.95
C PRO A 53 -17.31 3.38 0.95
N PHE A 54 -16.83 2.15 1.06
CA PHE A 54 -15.66 1.66 0.31
C PHE A 54 -15.93 1.62 -1.19
N GLU A 55 -17.12 1.20 -1.57
CA GLU A 55 -17.58 1.04 -2.95
C GLU A 55 -17.62 2.39 -3.70
N VAL A 56 -17.69 3.50 -2.96
CA VAL A 56 -17.72 4.86 -3.51
C VAL A 56 -16.36 5.55 -3.40
N TYR A 57 -15.71 5.47 -2.22
CA TYR A 57 -14.53 6.25 -1.89
C TYR A 57 -13.21 5.47 -1.88
N GLY A 58 -13.26 4.15 -1.86
CA GLY A 58 -12.11 3.25 -1.89
C GLY A 58 -11.95 2.59 -3.25
N GLU A 59 -12.79 1.60 -3.55
CA GLU A 59 -12.67 0.70 -4.70
C GLU A 59 -12.47 1.44 -6.04
N PRO A 60 -13.29 2.42 -6.44
CA PRO A 60 -13.13 3.07 -7.74
C PRO A 60 -11.77 3.76 -7.89
N PHE A 61 -11.21 4.27 -6.78
CA PHE A 61 -9.90 4.92 -6.77
C PHE A 61 -8.76 3.91 -6.85
N ILE A 62 -8.88 2.79 -6.16
CA ILE A 62 -7.91 1.68 -6.22
C ILE A 62 -7.85 1.15 -7.66
N ARG A 63 -9.00 0.77 -8.22
CA ARG A 63 -9.10 0.23 -9.59
C ARG A 63 -8.54 1.20 -10.63
N ARG A 64 -8.93 2.49 -10.55
CA ARG A 64 -8.43 3.54 -11.44
C ARG A 64 -6.92 3.73 -11.29
N ARG A 65 -6.39 3.64 -10.05
CA ARG A 65 -4.96 3.82 -9.80
C ARG A 65 -4.14 2.68 -10.39
N LEU A 66 -4.57 1.43 -10.19
CA LEU A 66 -3.90 0.24 -10.73
C LEU A 66 -3.96 0.22 -12.26
N TRP A 67 -5.12 0.56 -12.84
CA TRP A 67 -5.27 0.71 -14.29
C TRP A 67 -4.31 1.76 -14.86
N LYS A 68 -4.21 2.95 -14.25
CA LYS A 68 -3.24 3.99 -14.65
C LYS A 68 -1.77 3.56 -14.52
N MET A 69 -1.50 2.52 -13.73
CA MET A 69 -0.16 1.94 -13.57
C MET A 69 0.07 0.76 -14.50
N GLY A 70 -0.89 0.40 -15.35
CA GLY A 70 -0.81 -0.73 -16.28
C GLY A 70 -0.92 -2.10 -15.60
N ILE A 71 -1.40 -2.14 -14.35
CA ILE A 71 -1.50 -3.37 -13.56
C ILE A 71 -2.88 -4.00 -13.83
N ALA A 72 -2.88 -5.17 -14.48
CA ALA A 72 -4.09 -5.85 -14.92
C ALA A 72 -4.69 -6.76 -13.83
N GLN A 73 -6.02 -6.79 -13.73
CA GLN A 73 -6.76 -7.47 -12.64
C GLN A 73 -6.46 -8.97 -12.48
N HIS A 74 -6.11 -9.65 -13.57
CA HIS A 74 -5.79 -11.09 -13.56
C HIS A 74 -4.39 -11.40 -13.02
N ARG A 75 -3.57 -10.39 -12.72
CA ARG A 75 -2.20 -10.59 -12.23
C ARG A 75 -2.14 -10.60 -10.72
N LEU A 76 -1.20 -11.38 -10.16
CA LEU A 76 -0.96 -11.42 -8.73
C LEU A 76 -0.56 -10.04 -8.16
N GLU A 77 0.24 -9.26 -8.90
CA GLU A 77 0.59 -7.88 -8.52
C GLU A 77 -0.64 -6.99 -8.28
N TYR A 78 -1.73 -7.23 -9.00
CA TYR A 78 -2.97 -6.48 -8.82
C TYR A 78 -3.58 -6.81 -7.47
N GLN A 79 -3.70 -8.11 -7.13
CA GLN A 79 -4.33 -8.56 -5.89
C GLN A 79 -3.55 -8.02 -4.69
N GLU A 80 -2.23 -8.18 -4.68
CA GLU A 80 -1.35 -7.67 -3.62
C GLU A 80 -1.50 -6.15 -3.40
N CYS A 81 -1.57 -5.38 -4.50
CA CYS A 81 -1.73 -3.94 -4.42
C CYS A 81 -3.15 -3.52 -4.04
N TYR A 82 -4.16 -4.29 -4.45
CA TYR A 82 -5.57 -4.05 -4.13
C TYR A 82 -5.82 -4.27 -2.64
N ASP A 83 -5.29 -5.35 -2.08
CA ASP A 83 -5.41 -5.69 -0.66
C ASP A 83 -4.71 -4.64 0.20
N ALA A 84 -3.45 -4.29 -0.12
CA ALA A 84 -2.72 -3.24 0.57
C ALA A 84 -3.46 -1.89 0.56
N ALA A 85 -4.11 -1.55 -0.57
CA ALA A 85 -4.88 -0.31 -0.71
C ALA A 85 -6.21 -0.36 0.03
N SER A 86 -6.84 -1.53 0.13
CA SER A 86 -8.06 -1.75 0.90
C SER A 86 -7.79 -1.61 2.40
N ASP A 87 -6.70 -2.18 2.90
CA ASP A 87 -6.22 -1.94 4.27
C ASP A 87 -5.94 -0.45 4.54
N ALA A 88 -5.40 0.25 3.55
CA ALA A 88 -5.15 1.68 3.66
C ALA A 88 -6.44 2.51 3.76
N TYR A 89 -7.52 2.07 3.11
CA TYR A 89 -8.84 2.67 3.28
C TYR A 89 -9.36 2.46 4.71
N LEU A 90 -9.33 1.24 5.23
CA LEU A 90 -9.76 0.94 6.62
C LEU A 90 -8.95 1.75 7.64
N TYR A 91 -7.63 1.78 7.47
CA TYR A 91 -6.73 2.61 8.27
C TYR A 91 -7.07 4.10 8.18
N SER A 92 -7.43 4.58 6.99
CA SER A 92 -7.78 5.99 6.77
C SER A 92 -9.02 6.39 7.53
N ILE A 93 -10.07 5.57 7.47
CA ILE A 93 -11.31 5.78 8.23
C ILE A 93 -11.00 5.80 9.73
N ALA A 94 -10.31 4.78 10.23
CA ALA A 94 -9.91 4.71 11.64
C ALA A 94 -9.14 5.97 12.08
N ARG A 95 -8.11 6.36 11.33
CA ARG A 95 -7.31 7.55 11.67
C ARG A 95 -8.11 8.85 11.63
N CYS A 96 -9.02 9.00 10.68
CA CYS A 96 -9.87 10.19 10.60
C CYS A 96 -10.85 10.26 11.76
N ALA A 97 -11.44 9.13 12.17
CA ALA A 97 -12.28 9.04 13.37
C ALA A 97 -11.50 9.48 14.61
N PHE A 98 -10.30 8.92 14.80
CA PHE A 98 -9.49 9.20 15.99
C PHE A 98 -9.00 10.65 16.07
N CYS A 99 -8.64 11.26 14.94
CA CYS A 99 -8.07 12.61 14.90
C CYS A 99 -9.09 13.73 14.63
N GLY A 100 -10.34 13.41 14.30
CA GLY A 100 -11.35 14.40 13.92
C GLY A 100 -11.00 15.15 12.63
N TYR A 101 -10.40 14.49 11.65
CA TYR A 101 -10.00 15.15 10.39
C TYR A 101 -11.22 15.49 9.51
N GLY A 102 -11.34 16.76 9.09
CA GLY A 102 -12.42 17.22 8.21
C GLY A 102 -12.28 16.83 6.73
N HIS A 103 -11.08 16.45 6.26
CA HIS A 103 -10.80 16.11 4.85
C HIS A 103 -10.60 14.61 4.62
N VAL A 104 -11.59 13.81 5.03
CA VAL A 104 -11.52 12.34 5.06
C VAL A 104 -11.23 11.76 3.67
N GLU A 105 -11.98 12.16 2.65
CA GLU A 105 -11.80 11.67 1.28
C GLU A 105 -10.38 11.92 0.74
N PHE A 106 -9.83 13.12 0.98
CA PHE A 106 -8.47 13.44 0.55
C PHE A 106 -7.45 12.54 1.25
N TYR A 107 -7.65 12.26 2.54
CA TYR A 107 -6.78 11.37 3.30
C TYR A 107 -6.86 9.93 2.78
N ILE A 108 -8.06 9.41 2.52
CA ILE A 108 -8.28 8.08 1.90
C ILE A 108 -7.49 7.97 0.59
N ARG A 109 -7.71 8.90 -0.34
CA ARG A 109 -7.03 8.90 -1.65
C ARG A 109 -5.51 8.96 -1.52
N LYS A 110 -5.00 9.75 -0.57
CA LYS A 110 -3.56 9.85 -0.29
C LYS A 110 -3.00 8.52 0.21
N MET A 111 -3.67 7.88 1.17
CA MET A 111 -3.21 6.63 1.77
C MET A 111 -3.30 5.46 0.79
N ILE A 112 -4.37 5.35 0.01
CA ILE A 112 -4.50 4.37 -1.09
C ILE A 112 -3.30 4.47 -2.04
N ARG A 113 -2.96 5.68 -2.51
CA ARG A 113 -1.82 5.87 -3.41
C ARG A 113 -0.50 5.39 -2.80
N ILE A 114 -0.29 5.67 -1.52
CA ILE A 114 0.93 5.26 -0.80
C ILE A 114 0.96 3.73 -0.66
N ALA A 115 -0.15 3.12 -0.28
CA ALA A 115 -0.23 1.68 -0.03
C ALA A 115 -0.11 0.85 -1.31
N VAL A 116 -0.63 1.32 -2.46
CA VAL A 116 -0.35 0.68 -3.76
C VAL A 116 1.15 0.62 -4.04
N ILE A 117 1.90 1.69 -3.72
CA ILE A 117 3.37 1.68 -3.88
C ILE A 117 4.02 0.69 -2.92
N TRP A 118 3.53 0.59 -1.69
CA TRP A 118 4.02 -0.38 -0.71
C TRP A 118 3.75 -1.82 -1.13
N GLY A 119 2.54 -2.11 -1.64
CA GLY A 119 2.19 -3.42 -2.22
C GLY A 119 3.15 -3.80 -3.35
N LEU A 120 3.44 -2.88 -4.28
CA LEU A 120 4.42 -3.13 -5.34
C LEU A 120 5.85 -3.37 -4.83
N VAL A 121 6.27 -2.68 -3.78
CA VAL A 121 7.59 -2.89 -3.17
C VAL A 121 7.69 -4.30 -2.58
N LEU A 122 6.62 -4.79 -1.96
CA LEU A 122 6.55 -6.13 -1.37
C LEU A 122 6.39 -7.23 -2.42
N PHE A 123 5.55 -7.03 -3.44
CA PHE A 123 5.42 -7.96 -4.56
C PHE A 123 6.76 -8.18 -5.27
N ASN A 124 7.49 -7.10 -5.50
CA ASN A 124 8.82 -7.15 -6.13
C ASN A 124 9.96 -7.45 -5.14
N ASP A 125 9.70 -7.96 -3.92
CA ASP A 125 10.76 -8.21 -2.92
C ASP A 125 11.85 -9.14 -3.47
N GLY A 126 11.46 -10.26 -4.10
CA GLY A 126 12.40 -11.16 -4.77
C GLY A 126 13.21 -10.49 -5.88
N ARG A 127 12.55 -9.69 -6.73
CA ARG A 127 13.22 -8.90 -7.78
C ARG A 127 14.19 -7.85 -7.21
N ASN A 128 13.77 -7.18 -6.14
CA ASN A 128 14.56 -6.16 -5.45
C ASN A 128 15.81 -6.80 -4.83
N LEU A 129 15.66 -7.95 -4.18
CA LEU A 129 16.76 -8.77 -3.66
C LEU A 129 17.73 -9.17 -4.77
N CYS A 130 17.23 -9.68 -5.90
CA CYS A 130 18.07 -10.06 -7.02
C CYS A 130 18.85 -8.84 -7.57
N MET A 131 18.18 -7.72 -7.84
CA MET A 131 18.83 -6.50 -8.33
C MET A 131 19.89 -5.94 -7.37
N GLU A 132 19.63 -5.95 -6.07
CA GLU A 132 20.55 -5.44 -5.05
C GLU A 132 21.83 -6.29 -4.92
N ASN A 133 21.79 -7.55 -5.36
CA ASN A 133 22.92 -8.48 -5.32
C ASN A 133 23.52 -8.79 -6.71
N GLY A 134 23.09 -8.09 -7.76
CA GLY A 134 23.57 -8.33 -9.13
C GLY A 134 23.12 -9.68 -9.72
N LEU A 135 22.01 -10.23 -9.21
CA LEU A 135 21.43 -11.50 -9.64
C LEU A 135 20.26 -11.28 -10.60
N ALA A 136 20.02 -12.26 -11.48
CA ALA A 136 18.81 -12.34 -12.29
C ALA A 136 17.73 -13.15 -11.56
N GLN A 137 16.50 -12.63 -11.53
CA GLN A 137 15.36 -13.40 -11.03
C GLN A 137 14.90 -14.38 -12.10
N VAL A 138 14.73 -15.65 -11.72
CA VAL A 138 14.16 -16.71 -12.58
C VAL A 138 12.82 -17.12 -12.00
N GLU A 139 11.75 -16.98 -12.78
CA GLU A 139 10.43 -17.51 -12.44
C GLU A 139 10.30 -18.93 -13.03
N LEU A 140 10.02 -19.92 -12.19
CA LEU A 140 9.92 -21.33 -12.61
C LEU A 140 8.77 -21.54 -13.62
N ASP A 141 7.65 -20.85 -13.44
CA ASP A 141 6.49 -20.88 -14.36
C ASP A 141 6.77 -20.20 -15.72
N GLY A 142 7.87 -19.46 -15.82
CA GLY A 142 8.33 -18.83 -17.07
C GLY A 142 9.20 -19.74 -17.93
N LEU A 143 9.65 -20.88 -17.41
CA LEU A 143 10.44 -21.86 -18.15
C LEU A 143 9.56 -22.73 -19.06
N GLU A 144 8.34 -23.08 -18.65
CA GLU A 144 7.40 -23.88 -19.46
C GLU A 144 6.92 -23.18 -20.76
N ARG A 145 7.09 -21.86 -20.88
CA ARG A 145 6.74 -21.13 -22.11
C ARG A 145 7.83 -21.15 -23.18
N ARG A 146 9.04 -21.61 -22.87
CA ARG A 146 10.16 -21.63 -23.84
C ARG A 146 10.23 -22.89 -24.68
N ASP A 147 9.52 -23.96 -24.30
CA ASP A 147 9.54 -25.25 -24.97
C ASP A 147 8.37 -25.48 -25.94
N ARG A 148 7.68 -24.41 -26.34
CA ARG A 148 6.65 -24.44 -27.40
C ARG A 148 7.04 -23.54 -28.56
N TRP A 149 8.04 -23.96 -29.33
CA TRP A 149 8.24 -23.62 -30.74
C TRP A 149 8.87 -24.81 -31.46
#